data_AF-A0A9W4R4Q5-F1
#
_entry.id   AF-A0A9W4R4Q5-F1
#
_cell.length_a   1.000
_cell.length_b   1.000
_cell.length_c   1.000
_cell.angle_alpha   90.00
_cell.angle_beta   90.00
_cell.angle_gamma   90.00
#
_symmetry.space_group_name_H-M   'P 1'
#
loop_
_entity.id
_entity.type
_entity.pdbx_description
1 polymer ?
#
loop_
_entity_poly.entity_id
_entity_poly.type
_entity_poly.pdbx_seq_one_letter_code
_entity_poly.pdbx_strand_id
1 'polypeptide(L)'
;MVNNVKGQSQTNSALNNIKQQKAELQKNDVNVNSAPSKAPQKAAADSVSLTPQARQLKNLQDKAQEAPAFNSDKVAELKKAISEGKYQVDAEKLAKNIAAFEFDMYG
;
A
#
# COMPACT_ATOMS: atom_id res chain seq x y z
N MET A 1 -53.72 4.10 -22.78
CA MET A 1 -53.45 4.10 -24.24
C MET A 1 -51.98 3.80 -24.42
N VAL A 2 -51.68 2.62 -24.97
CA VAL A 2 -50.33 2.25 -25.41
C VAL A 2 -49.95 3.13 -26.59
N ASN A 3 -48.69 3.56 -26.66
CA ASN A 3 -48.02 3.72 -27.95
C ASN A 3 -46.49 3.79 -27.79
N ASN A 4 -45.85 2.76 -28.33
CA ASN A 4 -44.46 2.74 -28.75
C ASN A 4 -44.19 3.87 -29.76
N VAL A 5 -43.02 4.50 -29.65
CA VAL A 5 -42.37 5.10 -30.82
C VAL A 5 -40.91 4.69 -30.85
N LYS A 6 -40.61 3.93 -31.89
CA LYS A 6 -39.30 3.45 -32.29
C LYS A 6 -38.63 4.53 -33.12
N GLY A 7 -37.43 4.93 -32.74
CA GLY A 7 -36.54 5.79 -33.53
C GLY A 7 -35.18 5.15 -33.65
N GLN A 8 -34.95 4.51 -34.80
CA GLN A 8 -33.68 4.40 -35.57
C GLN A 8 -32.36 4.20 -34.79
N SER A 9 -31.77 3.01 -34.83
CA SER A 9 -30.88 2.51 -35.91
C SER A 9 -29.60 3.33 -36.09
N GLN A 10 -28.49 2.83 -35.52
CA GLN A 10 -27.14 2.66 -36.13
C GLN A 10 -26.07 2.63 -35.04
N THR A 11 -25.43 1.46 -34.82
CA THR A 11 -24.00 1.26 -34.47
C THR A 11 -23.76 -0.19 -34.02
N ASN A 12 -23.88 -1.15 -34.94
CA ASN A 12 -23.67 -2.58 -34.68
C ASN A 12 -22.25 -3.07 -35.05
N SER A 13 -21.20 -2.33 -34.68
CA SER A 13 -19.81 -2.76 -34.94
C SER A 13 -18.85 -2.63 -33.75
N ALA A 14 -19.23 -1.97 -32.65
CA ALA A 14 -18.32 -1.76 -31.51
C ALA A 14 -18.48 -2.80 -30.37
N LEU A 15 -19.55 -3.59 -30.35
CA LEU A 15 -19.87 -4.51 -29.24
C LEU A 15 -19.26 -5.91 -29.40
N ASN A 16 -18.76 -6.27 -30.59
CA ASN A 16 -18.22 -7.61 -30.85
C ASN A 16 -16.76 -7.77 -30.35
N ASN A 17 -16.00 -6.68 -30.23
CA ASN A 17 -14.59 -6.74 -29.80
C ASN A 17 -14.42 -6.83 -28.27
N ILE A 18 -15.42 -6.39 -27.48
CA ILE A 18 -15.34 -6.40 -26.01
C ILE A 18 -15.64 -7.79 -25.43
N LYS A 19 -16.41 -8.64 -26.13
CA LYS A 19 -16.67 -10.02 -25.69
C LYS A 19 -15.53 -11.00 -25.99
N GLN A 20 -14.62 -10.68 -26.92
CA GLN A 20 -13.50 -11.57 -27.26
C GLN A 20 -12.25 -11.33 -26.40
N GLN A 21 -12.06 -10.14 -25.82
CA GLN A 21 -10.92 -9.86 -24.93
C GLN A 21 -11.11 -10.29 -23.46
N LYS A 22 -12.31 -10.71 -23.04
CA LYS A 22 -12.58 -11.17 -21.66
C LYS A 22 -12.45 -12.68 -21.45
N ALA A 23 -12.00 -13.43 -22.48
CA ALA A 23 -11.87 -14.88 -22.43
C ALA A 23 -10.41 -15.39 -22.31
N GLU A 24 -9.40 -14.51 -22.38
CA GLU A 24 -7.97 -14.90 -22.39
C GLU A 24 -7.20 -14.61 -21.09
N LEU A 25 -7.84 -14.05 -20.06
CA LEU A 25 -7.19 -13.79 -18.75
C LEU A 25 -7.60 -14.77 -17.63
N GLN A 26 -8.22 -15.91 -17.95
CA GLN A 26 -8.67 -16.91 -16.97
C GLN A 26 -8.20 -18.35 -17.24
N LYS A 27 -7.12 -18.53 -18.00
CA LYS A 27 -6.42 -19.82 -18.09
C LYS A 27 -5.20 -19.81 -17.19
N ASN A 28 -5.39 -19.93 -15.88
CA ASN A 28 -4.31 -20.38 -14.99
C ASN A 28 -4.84 -20.87 -13.63
N ASP A 29 -5.90 -21.67 -13.63
CA ASP A 29 -6.17 -22.53 -12.48
C ASP A 29 -6.43 -23.95 -12.96
N VAL A 30 -5.76 -24.86 -12.26
CA VAL A 30 -5.33 -26.14 -12.76
C VAL A 30 -6.45 -27.15 -12.55
N ASN A 31 -6.83 -27.78 -13.65
CA ASN A 31 -7.47 -29.09 -13.73
C ASN A 31 -6.99 -30.05 -12.63
N VAL A 32 -7.81 -30.35 -11.62
CA VAL A 32 -7.94 -31.70 -11.03
C VAL A 32 -9.30 -31.83 -10.31
N ASN A 33 -10.29 -32.50 -10.91
CA ASN A 33 -11.23 -33.29 -10.11
C ASN A 33 -11.85 -34.44 -10.93
N SER A 34 -11.14 -35.56 -10.96
CA SER A 34 -11.65 -36.88 -11.37
C SER A 34 -11.30 -37.92 -10.30
N ALA A 35 -12.27 -38.19 -9.41
CA ALA A 35 -12.50 -39.44 -8.65
C ALA A 35 -11.40 -39.98 -7.69
N PRO A 36 -11.77 -40.82 -6.69
CA PRO A 36 -11.14 -40.84 -5.37
C PRO A 36 -9.92 -41.76 -5.28
N SER A 37 -8.84 -41.28 -4.67
CA SER A 37 -7.86 -42.18 -4.06
C SER A 37 -7.15 -41.51 -2.87
N LYS A 38 -7.26 -42.21 -1.74
CA LYS A 38 -6.49 -42.17 -0.49
C LYS A 38 -5.42 -41.07 -0.37
N ALA A 39 -5.62 -40.21 0.63
CA ALA A 39 -4.55 -39.45 1.27
C ALA A 39 -3.42 -40.38 1.78
N PRO A 40 -2.19 -39.86 1.90
CA PRO A 40 -1.83 -39.30 3.19
C PRO A 40 -1.24 -37.88 3.08
N GLN A 41 -1.97 -36.95 3.68
CA GLN A 41 -1.47 -35.93 4.61
C GLN A 41 0.01 -35.54 4.46
N LYS A 42 0.31 -34.63 3.52
CA LYS A 42 1.46 -33.74 3.71
C LYS A 42 1.14 -32.91 4.94
N ALA A 43 2.01 -33.04 5.96
CA ALA A 43 1.97 -32.25 7.18
C ALA A 43 1.63 -30.80 6.83
N ALA A 44 0.50 -30.33 7.38
CA ALA A 44 0.14 -28.93 7.35
C ALA A 44 1.32 -28.18 7.96
N ALA A 45 2.13 -27.56 7.10
CA ALA A 45 3.02 -26.49 7.51
C ALA A 45 2.14 -25.51 8.23
N ASP A 46 2.38 -25.34 9.53
CA ASP A 46 1.58 -24.57 10.47
C ASP A 46 1.54 -23.11 9.99
N SER A 47 0.58 -22.84 9.09
CA SER A 47 0.50 -21.60 8.34
C SER A 47 -0.53 -20.74 9.02
N VAL A 48 -0.06 -19.87 9.91
CA VAL A 48 -0.89 -18.85 10.54
C VAL A 48 -1.36 -17.90 9.43
N SER A 49 -2.61 -18.07 9.01
CA SER A 49 -3.22 -17.14 8.05
C SER A 49 -3.43 -15.80 8.74
N LEU A 50 -2.59 -14.83 8.41
CA LEU A 50 -2.81 -13.43 8.74
C LEU A 50 -4.21 -13.04 8.24
N THR A 51 -5.10 -12.73 9.18
CA THR A 51 -6.44 -12.26 8.86
C THR A 51 -6.36 -11.01 7.98
N PRO A 52 -7.37 -10.73 7.14
CA PRO A 52 -7.40 -9.54 6.30
C PRO A 52 -7.12 -8.24 7.07
N GLN A 53 -7.59 -8.16 8.32
CA GLN A 53 -7.40 -7.03 9.23
C GLN A 53 -5.94 -6.92 9.69
N ALA A 54 -5.28 -8.04 10.01
CA ALA A 54 -3.86 -8.03 10.37
C ALA A 54 -2.97 -7.58 9.21
N ARG A 55 -3.32 -7.95 7.97
CA ARG A 55 -2.62 -7.46 6.76
C ARG A 55 -2.81 -5.96 6.55
N GLN A 56 -4.01 -5.44 6.81
CA GLN A 56 -4.28 -4.00 6.72
C GLN A 56 -3.47 -3.21 7.77
N LEU A 57 -3.41 -3.70 9.00
CA LEU A 57 -2.59 -3.09 10.05
C LEU A 57 -1.10 -3.12 9.71
N LYS A 58 -0.60 -4.25 9.17
CA LYS A 58 0.80 -4.35 8.73
C LYS A 58 1.12 -3.34 7.62
N ASN A 59 0.23 -3.22 6.63
CA ASN A 59 0.40 -2.23 5.56
C ASN A 59 0.38 -0.77 6.07
N LEU A 60 -0.41 -0.48 7.11
CA LEU A 60 -0.42 0.84 7.76
C LEU A 60 0.87 1.09 8.53
N GLN A 61 1.36 0.10 9.27
CA GLN A 61 2.64 0.16 9.97
C GLN A 61 3.80 0.39 8.99
N ASP A 62 3.84 -0.37 7.90
CA ASP A 62 4.87 -0.25 6.87
C ASP A 62 4.82 1.15 6.22
N LYS A 63 3.63 1.66 5.88
CA LYS A 63 3.46 3.03 5.37
C LYS A 63 3.84 4.12 6.37
N ALA A 64 3.60 3.90 7.66
CA ALA A 64 4.03 4.81 8.72
C ALA A 64 5.55 4.79 8.89
N GLN A 65 6.21 3.66 8.64
CA GLN A 65 7.67 3.56 8.58
C GLN A 65 8.27 4.15 7.30
N GLU A 66 7.54 4.13 6.18
CA GLU A 66 7.94 4.79 4.92
C GLU A 66 7.77 6.31 4.95
N ALA A 67 6.96 6.84 5.86
CA ALA A 67 6.94 8.27 6.12
C ALA A 67 8.33 8.69 6.65
N PRO A 68 8.92 9.78 6.15
CA PRO A 68 10.22 10.21 6.62
C PRO A 68 10.15 10.47 8.12
N ALA A 69 11.04 9.83 8.88
CA ALA A 69 11.16 10.00 10.34
C ALA A 69 11.48 11.45 10.76
N PHE A 70 11.68 12.33 9.78
CA PHE A 70 11.99 13.75 9.94
C PHE A 70 11.09 14.60 9.04
N ASN A 71 10.87 15.84 9.45
CA ASN A 71 10.09 16.80 8.68
C ASN A 71 11.01 17.50 7.65
N SER A 72 10.81 17.22 6.36
CA SER A 72 11.61 17.78 5.27
C SER A 72 11.51 19.30 5.14
N ASP A 73 10.35 19.89 5.38
CA ASP A 73 10.13 21.34 5.26
C ASP A 73 10.96 22.10 6.31
N LYS A 74 10.95 21.61 7.56
CA LYS A 74 11.79 22.15 8.64
C LYS A 74 13.27 22.07 8.29
N VAL A 75 13.71 20.97 7.67
CA VAL A 75 15.11 20.81 7.26
C VAL A 75 15.48 21.82 6.17
N ALA A 76 14.61 22.03 5.17
CA ALA A 76 14.83 23.00 4.11
C ALA A 76 14.92 24.43 4.66
N GLU A 77 14.02 24.79 5.58
CA GLU A 77 14.03 26.08 6.27
C GLU A 77 15.32 26.31 7.06
N LEU A 78 15.74 25.33 7.88
CA LEU A 78 16.99 25.42 8.63
C LEU A 78 18.21 25.55 7.70
N LYS A 79 18.28 24.75 6.64
CA LYS A 79 19.39 24.83 5.65
C LYS A 79 19.49 26.22 5.05
N LYS A 80 18.36 26.82 4.68
CA LYS A 80 18.29 28.18 4.16
C LYS A 80 18.78 29.19 5.20
N ALA A 81 18.27 29.12 6.44
CA ALA A 81 18.69 30.02 7.52
C ALA A 81 20.20 29.94 7.82
N ILE A 82 20.79 28.74 7.76
CA ILE A 82 22.24 28.53 7.92
C ILE A 82 23.01 29.15 6.75
N SER A 83 22.58 28.89 5.50
CA SER A 83 23.24 29.45 4.31
C SER A 83 23.21 30.98 4.25
N GLU A 84 22.14 31.59 4.78
CA GLU A 84 21.99 33.04 4.87
C GLU A 84 22.71 33.64 6.08
N GLY A 85 23.35 32.82 6.94
CA GLY A 85 24.00 33.26 8.17
C GLY A 85 23.04 33.76 9.26
N LYS A 86 21.73 33.49 9.12
CA LYS A 86 20.68 33.93 10.05
C LYS A 86 20.35 32.91 11.13
N TYR A 87 20.90 31.70 11.02
CA TYR A 87 20.73 30.69 12.05
C TYR A 87 21.54 31.06 13.30
N GLN A 88 20.85 31.33 14.39
CA GLN A 88 21.46 31.63 15.68
C GLN A 88 21.48 30.39 16.56
N VAL A 89 22.65 30.09 17.12
CA VAL A 89 22.81 28.99 18.07
C VAL A 89 22.36 29.47 19.43
N ASP A 90 21.30 28.85 19.95
CA ASP A 90 20.85 29.02 21.32
C ASP A 90 21.65 28.05 22.22
N ALA A 91 22.53 28.61 23.06
CA ALA A 91 23.41 27.85 23.93
C ALA A 91 22.65 27.07 25.01
N GLU A 92 21.55 27.63 25.55
CA GLU A 92 20.74 26.96 26.56
C GLU A 92 20.02 25.76 25.97
N LYS A 93 19.43 25.95 24.78
CA LYS A 93 18.76 24.87 24.05
C LYS A 93 19.74 23.77 23.64
N LEU A 94 20.95 24.15 23.21
CA LEU A 94 22.00 23.19 22.87
C LEU A 94 22.39 22.35 24.09
N ALA A 95 22.71 22.99 25.22
CA ALA A 95 23.09 22.29 26.45
C ALA A 95 21.97 21.35 26.94
N LYS A 96 20.71 21.81 26.91
CA LYS A 96 19.55 20.98 27.26
C LYS A 96 19.42 19.75 26.37
N ASN A 97 19.58 19.91 25.06
CA ASN A 97 19.46 18.80 24.12
C ASN A 97 20.60 17.77 24.30
N ILE A 98 21.82 18.24 24.55
CA ILE A 98 22.95 17.36 24.86
C ILE A 98 22.68 16.57 26.14
N ALA A 99 22.30 17.26 27.23
CA ALA A 99 22.00 16.59 28.49
C ALA A 99 20.87 15.56 28.37
N ALA A 100 19.80 15.88 27.63
CA ALA A 100 18.70 14.96 27.37
C ALA A 100 19.15 13.73 26.56
N PHE A 101 20.01 13.91 25.56
CA PHE A 101 20.56 12.83 24.76
C PHE A 101 21.43 11.88 25.58
N GLU A 102 22.32 12.42 26.41
CA GLU A 102 23.16 11.63 27.31
C GLU A 102 22.32 10.85 28.32
N PHE A 103 21.26 11.45 28.86
CA PHE A 103 20.34 10.77 29.76
C PHE A 103 19.56 9.64 29.09
N ASP A 104 19.08 9.82 27.86
CA ASP A 104 18.36 8.77 27.12
C ASP A 104 19.27 7.59 26.73
N MET A 105 20.55 7.85 26.45
CA MET A 105 21.51 6.79 26.09
C MET A 105 22.13 6.05 27.29
N TYR A 106 22.33 6.74 28.42
CA TYR A 106 23.10 6.21 29.55
C TYR A 106 22.33 6.15 30.89
N GLY A 107 21.07 6.61 30.91
CA GLY A 107 20.20 6.66 32.09
C GLY A 107 19.34 5.41 32.30
#